data_AF-A0A8S1AFZ8-F1
#
_entry.id   AF-A0A8S1AFZ8-F1
#
_cell.length_a   1.000
_cell.length_b   1.000
_cell.length_c   1.000
_cell.angle_alpha   90.00
_cell.angle_beta   90.00
_cell.angle_gamma   90.00
#
_symmetry.space_group_name_H-M   'P 1'
#
loop_
_entity.id
_entity.type
_entity.pdbx_description
1 polymer ?
#
loop_
_entity_poly.entity_id
_entity_poly.type
_entity_poly.pdbx_seq_one_letter_code
_entity_poly.pdbx_strand_id
1 'polypeptide(L)'
;MSYLNESEAPRDFRVSSMDSDSNYKKCLLCYTVKKNFYCPDCIKEGSFVHSSMPYSDRFAEKQAKLLRLKANRKHVLDRCEKLVAIKLKRETLLTEAKQSRDRLDLLRSAISQRRNNIEEKRKQLIELRNYNNELSVKLPKYQKRVLSVGKMTHVHHMELENKVSTYREQADSLAALRRSRIRQLTKYIFPVYMTYDISESIEDMEFIGNDAEEEPPRKPQLHIVAPWINVDDDYSEIHASLRQNKEVSGGAGGGGAGAFGPATRGVAALALGAQLLALLAWALDHRLPHTISLE
;
A
#
# COMPACT_ATOMS: atom_id res chain seq x y z
N MET A 1 -8.79 34.08 68.94
CA MET A 1 -8.80 35.07 70.04
C MET A 1 -10.25 35.31 70.48
N SER A 2 -10.81 34.40 71.27
CA SER A 2 -12.19 34.45 71.76
C SER A 2 -12.18 34.16 73.26
N TYR A 3 -12.02 35.22 74.07
CA TYR A 3 -12.06 35.15 75.53
C TYR A 3 -13.41 35.66 76.01
N LEU A 4 -14.45 34.84 75.97
CA LEU A 4 -15.69 35.07 76.74
C LEU A 4 -16.33 33.73 77.09
N ASN A 5 -15.81 33.07 78.14
CA ASN A 5 -16.58 32.08 78.88
C ASN A 5 -17.53 32.85 79.83
N GLU A 6 -18.81 32.93 79.47
CA GLU A 6 -19.89 33.57 80.25
C GLU A 6 -20.39 32.68 81.41
N SER A 7 -19.51 32.17 82.27
CA SER A 7 -19.94 31.25 83.35
C SER A 7 -19.30 31.49 84.71
N GLU A 8 -18.57 32.58 84.91
CA GLU A 8 -17.96 32.88 86.20
C GLU A 8 -18.39 34.26 86.69
N ALA A 9 -19.32 34.26 87.67
CA ALA A 9 -19.58 35.47 88.43
C ALA A 9 -18.32 35.82 89.24
N PRO A 10 -17.86 37.10 89.24
CA PRO A 10 -16.70 37.51 90.04
C PRO A 10 -16.90 37.10 91.50
N ARG A 11 -16.05 36.20 92.01
CA ARG A 11 -16.25 35.58 93.33
C ARG A 11 -15.83 36.44 94.52
N ASP A 12 -15.30 37.64 94.31
CA ASP A 12 -14.89 38.50 95.42
C ASP A 12 -15.21 39.97 95.15
N PHE A 13 -16.40 40.41 95.55
CA PHE A 13 -16.56 41.79 95.98
C PHE A 13 -15.96 41.91 97.38
N ARG A 14 -14.70 42.38 97.47
CA ARG A 14 -14.16 42.85 98.76
C ARG A 14 -14.90 44.11 99.17
N VAL A 15 -15.99 43.94 99.90
CA VAL A 15 -16.65 45.04 100.62
C VAL A 15 -15.76 45.35 101.82
N SER A 16 -14.81 46.27 101.64
CA SER A 16 -14.03 46.84 102.75
C SER A 16 -14.98 47.54 103.73
N SER A 17 -15.29 46.90 104.86
CA SER A 17 -15.64 47.51 106.16
C SER A 17 -15.97 46.41 107.19
N MET A 18 -14.94 45.77 107.73
CA MET A 18 -14.98 45.18 109.07
C MET A 18 -14.39 46.21 110.03
N ASP A 19 -15.20 47.18 110.46
CA ASP A 19 -14.92 47.95 111.66
C ASP A 19 -16.22 48.15 112.43
N SER A 20 -16.09 47.90 113.72
CA SER A 20 -17.07 47.96 114.78
C SER A 20 -17.45 49.41 115.11
N ASP A 21 -18.64 49.83 114.71
CA ASP A 21 -19.44 50.80 115.46
C ASP A 21 -20.89 50.80 114.94
N SER A 22 -21.84 51.06 115.84
CA SER A 22 -23.29 50.88 115.71
C SER A 22 -23.96 51.74 114.61
N ASN A 23 -23.71 51.43 113.34
CA ASN A 23 -24.37 52.09 112.21
C ASN A 23 -25.27 51.09 111.48
N TYR A 24 -26.30 50.59 112.16
CA TYR A 24 -27.36 49.87 111.48
C TYR A 24 -28.10 50.82 110.54
N LYS A 25 -27.81 50.75 109.23
CA LYS A 25 -28.55 51.52 108.23
C LYS A 25 -29.83 50.77 107.89
N LYS A 26 -30.95 51.48 107.83
CA LYS A 26 -32.21 50.92 107.34
C LYS A 26 -32.07 50.69 105.83
N CYS A 27 -32.50 49.54 105.34
CA CYS A 27 -32.60 49.26 103.90
C CYS A 27 -33.44 50.36 103.25
N LEU A 28 -32.94 51.02 102.22
CA LEU A 28 -33.67 52.14 101.59
C LEU A 28 -34.92 51.70 100.81
N LEU A 29 -35.14 50.39 100.65
CA LEU A 29 -36.25 49.81 99.89
C LEU A 29 -37.38 49.30 100.78
N CYS A 30 -37.06 48.70 101.94
CA CYS A 30 -38.04 48.10 102.85
C CYS A 30 -37.86 48.50 104.31
N TYR A 31 -36.92 49.41 104.60
CA TYR A 31 -36.62 50.01 105.90
C TYR A 31 -36.26 49.03 107.03
N THR A 32 -36.00 47.76 106.71
CA THR A 32 -35.47 46.79 107.66
C THR A 32 -34.02 47.11 108.02
N VAL A 33 -33.71 47.00 109.31
CA VAL A 33 -32.44 47.39 109.91
C VAL A 33 -31.38 46.31 109.64
N LYS A 34 -30.35 46.61 108.83
CA LYS A 34 -29.30 45.64 108.43
C LYS A 34 -27.94 46.33 108.22
N LYS A 35 -26.87 45.53 108.07
CA LYS A 35 -25.48 46.01 107.89
C LYS A 35 -25.18 46.51 106.46
N ASN A 36 -25.94 46.06 105.46
CA ASN A 36 -25.69 46.33 104.03
C ASN A 36 -26.65 47.39 103.47
N PHE A 37 -26.28 48.05 102.36
CA PHE A 37 -27.06 49.10 101.69
C PHE A 37 -28.49 48.64 101.31
N TYR A 38 -28.62 47.40 100.86
CA TYR A 38 -29.89 46.69 100.65
C TYR A 38 -29.92 45.39 101.45
N CYS A 39 -31.10 44.98 101.91
CA CYS A 39 -31.24 43.69 102.60
C CYS A 39 -31.15 42.51 101.60
N PRO A 40 -30.75 41.30 102.05
CA PRO A 40 -30.64 40.11 101.19
C PRO A 40 -31.94 39.79 100.45
N ASP A 41 -33.09 40.03 101.08
CA ASP A 41 -34.40 39.73 100.49
C ASP A 41 -34.71 40.69 99.33
N CYS A 42 -34.44 42.00 99.48
CA CYS A 42 -34.57 42.96 98.38
C CYS A 42 -33.56 42.72 97.24
N ILE A 43 -32.40 42.12 97.53
CA ILE A 43 -31.42 41.72 96.51
C ILE A 43 -31.91 40.49 95.75
N LYS A 44 -32.40 39.46 96.45
CA LYS A 44 -32.99 38.26 95.86
C LYS A 44 -34.22 38.56 95.01
N GLU A 45 -35.07 39.47 95.47
CA GLU A 45 -36.23 39.97 94.74
C GLU A 45 -35.84 40.90 93.58
N GLY A 46 -34.56 41.27 93.44
CA GLY A 46 -34.10 42.18 92.39
C GLY A 46 -34.66 43.60 92.50
N SER A 47 -35.10 44.01 93.68
CA SER A 47 -35.72 45.32 93.93
C SER A 47 -34.73 46.49 94.05
N PHE A 48 -33.45 46.23 93.80
CA PHE A 48 -32.38 47.24 93.86
C PHE A 48 -32.20 47.97 92.53
N VAL A 49 -31.57 49.13 92.63
CA VAL A 49 -31.29 50.04 91.51
C VAL A 49 -29.78 50.32 91.48
N HIS A 50 -29.25 50.64 90.30
CA HIS A 50 -27.84 51.00 90.16
C HIS A 50 -27.55 52.33 90.88
N SER A 51 -26.44 52.39 91.63
CA SER A 51 -26.10 53.53 92.49
C SER A 51 -25.97 54.86 91.74
N SER A 52 -25.59 54.83 90.46
CA SER A 52 -25.49 56.02 89.61
C SER A 52 -26.80 56.44 88.91
N MET A 53 -27.88 55.67 89.04
CA MET A 53 -29.17 55.97 88.39
C MET A 53 -30.36 55.62 89.30
N PRO A 54 -30.60 56.39 90.37
CA PRO A 54 -31.61 56.09 91.39
C PRO A 54 -33.06 56.10 90.88
N TYR A 55 -33.32 56.69 89.71
CA TYR A 55 -34.64 56.70 89.05
C TYR A 55 -34.76 55.68 87.90
N SER A 56 -33.79 54.78 87.72
CA SER A 56 -33.88 53.73 86.71
C SER A 56 -34.71 52.54 87.19
N ASP A 57 -35.23 51.75 86.24
CA ASP A 57 -35.93 50.51 86.53
C ASP A 57 -35.14 49.63 87.50
N ARG A 58 -35.87 48.92 88.37
CA ARG A 58 -35.29 47.91 89.26
C ARG A 58 -34.70 46.76 88.45
N PHE A 59 -33.74 46.03 89.02
CA PHE A 59 -33.12 44.90 88.34
C PHE A 59 -34.16 43.86 87.87
N ALA A 60 -35.14 43.52 88.71
CA ALA A 60 -36.22 42.59 88.35
C ALA A 60 -37.05 43.08 87.15
N GLU A 61 -37.31 44.39 87.06
CA GLU A 61 -38.03 44.99 85.94
C GLU A 61 -37.20 44.94 84.65
N LYS A 62 -35.88 45.22 84.72
CA LYS A 62 -34.97 45.07 83.58
C LYS A 62 -34.88 43.63 83.10
N GLN A 63 -34.80 42.67 84.03
CA GLN A 63 -34.79 41.25 83.73
C GLN A 63 -36.10 40.81 83.06
N ALA A 64 -37.26 41.24 83.57
CA ALA A 64 -38.56 40.98 82.95
C ALA A 64 -38.67 41.61 81.54
N LYS A 65 -38.22 42.86 81.36
CA LYS A 65 -38.15 43.51 80.04
C LYS A 65 -37.25 42.73 79.08
N LEU A 66 -36.08 42.27 79.51
CA LEU A 66 -35.18 41.45 78.70
C LEU A 66 -35.82 40.12 78.27
N LEU A 67 -36.48 39.41 79.19
CA LEU A 67 -37.19 38.16 78.88
C LEU A 67 -38.31 38.40 77.86
N ARG A 68 -39.09 39.47 78.04
CA ARG A 68 -40.13 39.87 77.07
C ARG A 68 -39.53 40.18 75.69
N LEU A 69 -38.41 40.89 75.63
CA LEU A 69 -37.71 41.18 74.37
C LEU A 69 -37.19 39.91 73.70
N LYS A 70 -36.59 38.97 74.46
CA LYS A 70 -36.14 37.67 73.93
C LYS A 70 -37.31 36.86 73.38
N ALA A 71 -38.43 36.80 74.10
CA ALA A 71 -39.64 36.11 73.65
C ALA A 71 -40.21 36.75 72.36
N ASN A 72 -40.29 38.08 72.30
CA ASN A 72 -40.75 38.79 71.10
C ASN A 72 -39.80 38.57 69.90
N ARG A 73 -38.49 38.68 70.11
CA ARG A 73 -37.48 38.38 69.09
C ARG A 73 -37.66 36.98 68.52
N LYS A 74 -37.83 35.96 69.38
CA LYS A 74 -38.07 34.58 68.95
C LYS A 74 -39.36 34.48 68.13
N HIS A 75 -40.46 35.06 68.63
CA HIS A 75 -41.74 35.06 67.92
C HIS A 75 -41.65 35.70 66.52
N VAL A 76 -40.91 36.80 66.37
CA VAL A 76 -40.68 37.44 65.08
C VAL A 76 -39.86 36.53 64.16
N LEU A 77 -38.78 35.92 64.66
CA LEU A 77 -37.94 35.01 63.88
C LEU A 77 -38.74 33.79 63.39
N ASP A 78 -39.51 33.14 64.26
CA ASP A 78 -40.33 31.98 63.91
C ASP A 78 -41.37 32.34 62.82
N ARG A 79 -41.93 33.56 62.86
CA ARG A 79 -42.84 34.05 61.83
C ARG A 79 -42.13 34.30 60.51
N CYS A 80 -40.94 34.90 60.54
CA CYS A 80 -40.12 35.12 59.35
C CYS A 80 -39.72 33.78 58.71
N GLU A 81 -39.28 32.81 59.50
CA GLU A 81 -38.89 31.48 59.04
C GLU A 81 -40.06 30.78 58.33
N LYS A 82 -41.26 30.80 58.92
CA LYS A 82 -42.46 30.23 58.29
C LYS A 82 -42.77 30.87 56.94
N LEU A 83 -42.69 32.21 56.84
CA LEU A 83 -42.95 32.92 55.59
C LEU A 83 -41.89 32.64 54.51
N VAL A 84 -40.62 32.56 54.91
CA VAL A 84 -39.50 32.26 54.00
C VAL A 84 -39.55 30.80 53.55
N ALA A 85 -39.85 29.86 54.43
CA ALA A 85 -39.95 28.44 54.10
C ALA A 85 -41.00 28.16 53.00
N ILE A 86 -42.13 28.87 53.03
CA ILE A 86 -43.17 28.75 52.00
C ILE A 86 -42.65 29.25 50.64
N LYS A 87 -41.98 30.40 50.61
CA LYS A 87 -41.40 30.96 49.37
C LYS A 87 -40.32 30.04 48.81
N LEU A 88 -39.41 29.58 49.66
CA LEU A 88 -38.33 28.67 49.27
C LEU A 88 -38.90 27.39 48.68
N LYS A 89 -39.89 26.77 49.33
CA LYS A 89 -40.55 25.56 48.82
C LYS A 89 -41.18 25.78 47.45
N ARG A 90 -41.84 26.94 47.24
CA ARG A 90 -42.40 27.30 45.93
C ARG A 90 -41.31 27.45 44.88
N GLU A 91 -40.22 28.13 45.18
CA GLU A 91 -39.10 28.32 44.26
C GLU A 91 -38.46 26.98 43.90
N THR A 92 -38.20 26.11 44.89
CA THR A 92 -37.70 24.74 44.66
C THR A 92 -38.58 24.00 43.67
N LEU A 93 -39.89 23.92 43.92
CA LEU A 93 -40.83 23.24 43.02
C LEU A 93 -40.85 23.84 41.61
N LEU A 94 -40.77 25.17 41.48
CA LEU A 94 -40.70 25.83 40.17
C LEU A 94 -39.41 25.48 39.42
N THR A 95 -38.29 25.44 40.12
CA THR A 95 -37.00 25.06 39.52
C THR A 95 -36.98 23.59 39.10
N GLU A 96 -37.51 22.69 39.93
CA GLU A 96 -37.64 21.26 39.60
C GLU A 96 -38.58 21.05 38.40
N ALA A 97 -39.71 21.75 38.36
CA ALA A 97 -40.66 21.69 37.24
C ALA A 97 -40.08 22.29 35.94
N LYS A 98 -39.15 23.25 36.04
CA LYS A 98 -38.41 23.74 34.88
C LYS A 98 -37.38 22.70 34.41
N GLN A 99 -36.57 22.19 35.33
CA GLN A 99 -35.56 21.17 35.01
C GLN A 99 -36.18 19.91 34.39
N SER A 100 -37.36 19.47 34.87
CA SER A 100 -38.04 18.32 34.30
C SER A 100 -38.53 18.58 32.87
N ARG A 101 -39.06 19.77 32.58
CA ARG A 101 -39.43 20.18 31.21
C ARG A 101 -38.22 20.24 30.29
N ASP A 102 -37.14 20.87 30.72
CA ASP A 102 -35.90 20.97 29.95
C ASP A 102 -35.34 19.57 29.63
N ARG A 103 -35.38 18.64 30.59
CA ARG A 103 -35.00 17.22 30.37
C ARG A 103 -35.90 16.54 29.34
N LEU A 104 -37.21 16.75 29.40
CA LEU A 104 -38.16 16.17 28.43
C LEU A 104 -37.90 16.70 27.02
N ASP A 105 -37.59 17.98 26.86
CA ASP A 105 -37.34 18.58 25.56
C ASP A 105 -35.99 18.13 24.96
N LEU A 106 -34.97 17.93 25.80
CA LEU A 106 -33.72 17.28 25.39
C LEU A 106 -33.96 15.84 24.93
N LEU A 107 -34.74 15.06 25.69
CA LEU A 107 -35.06 13.69 25.32
C LEU A 107 -35.86 13.61 24.02
N ARG A 108 -36.85 14.51 23.82
CA ARG A 108 -37.61 14.60 22.57
C ARG A 108 -36.70 14.94 21.38
N SER A 109 -35.79 15.88 21.55
CA SER A 109 -34.79 16.24 20.53
C SER A 109 -33.90 15.05 20.18
N ALA A 110 -33.39 14.32 21.19
CA ALA A 110 -32.57 13.13 20.99
C ALA A 110 -33.34 12.00 20.26
N ILE A 111 -34.61 11.78 20.62
CA ILE A 111 -35.48 10.80 19.95
C ILE A 111 -35.70 11.22 18.49
N SER A 112 -35.99 12.49 18.24
CA SER A 112 -36.20 13.03 16.88
C SER A 112 -34.95 12.83 16.00
N GLN A 113 -33.78 13.21 16.52
CA GLN A 113 -32.50 13.01 15.82
C GLN A 113 -32.25 11.53 15.54
N ARG A 114 -32.48 10.65 16.52
CA ARG A 114 -32.29 9.21 16.34
C ARG A 114 -33.24 8.64 15.28
N ARG A 115 -34.49 9.10 15.22
CA ARG A 115 -35.45 8.70 14.18
C ARG A 115 -34.99 9.14 12.79
N ASN A 116 -34.52 10.38 12.65
CA ASN A 116 -34.00 10.89 11.37
C ASN A 116 -32.79 10.07 10.90
N ASN A 117 -31.84 9.77 11.80
CA ASN A 117 -30.68 8.93 11.46
C ASN A 117 -31.09 7.52 11.02
N ILE A 118 -32.09 6.92 11.68
CA ILE A 118 -32.63 5.61 11.28
C ILE A 118 -33.23 5.69 9.88
N GLU A 119 -33.98 6.74 9.58
CA GLU A 119 -34.62 6.93 8.28
C GLU A 119 -33.60 7.13 7.15
N GLU A 120 -32.56 7.94 7.38
CA GLU A 120 -31.44 8.11 6.43
C GLU A 120 -30.73 6.78 6.16
N LYS A 121 -30.44 6.00 7.22
CA LYS A 121 -29.80 4.69 7.08
C LYS A 121 -30.69 3.69 6.36
N ARG A 122 -32.01 3.75 6.55
CA ARG A 122 -32.98 2.93 5.79
C ARG A 122 -32.96 3.28 4.30
N LYS A 123 -32.92 4.56 3.94
CA LYS A 123 -32.80 5.01 2.55
C LYS A 123 -31.51 4.48 1.90
N GLN A 124 -30.37 4.63 2.58
CA GLN A 124 -29.08 4.09 2.12
C GLN A 124 -29.13 2.57 1.93
N LEU A 125 -29.79 1.85 2.84
CA LEU A 125 -29.96 0.39 2.72
C LEU A 125 -30.80 0.01 1.50
N ILE A 126 -31.89 0.74 1.24
CA ILE A 126 -32.74 0.52 0.06
C ILE A 126 -31.94 0.76 -1.23
N GLU A 127 -31.19 1.85 -1.32
CA GLU A 127 -30.34 2.16 -2.48
C GLU A 127 -29.31 1.06 -2.74
N LEU A 128 -28.58 0.63 -1.69
CA LEU A 128 -27.60 -0.45 -1.80
C LEU A 128 -28.25 -1.78 -2.21
N ARG A 129 -29.44 -2.08 -1.69
CA ARG A 129 -30.18 -3.29 -2.05
C ARG A 129 -30.60 -3.25 -3.52
N ASN A 130 -31.08 -2.12 -3.99
CA ASN A 130 -31.46 -1.94 -5.39
C ASN A 130 -30.23 -2.09 -6.32
N TYR A 131 -29.12 -1.44 -5.96
CA TYR A 131 -27.87 -1.57 -6.71
C TYR A 131 -27.36 -3.02 -6.75
N ASN A 132 -27.39 -3.73 -5.62
CA ASN A 132 -26.99 -5.13 -5.55
C ASN A 132 -27.93 -6.04 -6.37
N ASN A 133 -29.24 -5.78 -6.33
CA ASN A 133 -30.22 -6.48 -7.16
C ASN A 133 -29.94 -6.26 -8.66
N GLU A 134 -29.64 -5.03 -9.07
CA GLU A 134 -29.26 -4.75 -10.46
C GLU A 134 -28.01 -5.51 -10.89
N LEU A 135 -26.98 -5.53 -10.04
CA LEU A 135 -25.76 -6.29 -10.29
C LEU A 135 -26.06 -7.79 -10.39
N SER A 136 -26.88 -8.31 -9.47
CA SER A 136 -27.30 -9.72 -9.47
C SER A 136 -28.04 -10.11 -10.74
N VAL A 137 -28.84 -9.21 -11.32
CA VAL A 137 -29.52 -9.43 -12.61
C VAL A 137 -28.56 -9.31 -13.80
N LYS A 138 -27.56 -8.40 -13.73
CA LYS A 138 -26.58 -8.18 -14.80
C LYS A 138 -25.51 -9.27 -14.85
N LEU A 139 -25.09 -9.83 -13.71
CA LEU A 139 -23.98 -10.78 -13.59
C LEU A 139 -24.13 -12.02 -14.49
N PRO A 140 -25.30 -12.70 -14.57
CA PRO A 140 -25.47 -13.84 -15.46
C PRO A 140 -25.31 -13.50 -16.94
N LYS A 141 -25.62 -12.26 -17.36
CA LYS A 141 -25.44 -11.81 -18.74
C LYS A 141 -23.96 -11.70 -19.09
N TYR A 142 -23.17 -11.14 -18.17
CA TYR A 142 -21.71 -11.09 -18.34
C TYR A 142 -21.09 -12.49 -18.32
N GLN A 143 -21.54 -13.36 -17.42
CA GLN A 143 -21.08 -14.75 -17.38
C GLN A 143 -21.35 -15.46 -18.72
N LYS A 144 -22.55 -15.32 -19.29
CA LYS A 144 -22.87 -15.86 -20.62
C LYS A 144 -21.96 -15.31 -21.72
N ARG A 145 -21.69 -13.99 -21.70
CA ARG A 145 -20.80 -13.34 -22.68
C ARG A 145 -19.37 -13.86 -22.58
N VAL A 146 -18.83 -13.95 -21.35
CA VAL A 146 -17.47 -14.48 -21.10
C VAL A 146 -17.37 -15.93 -21.56
N LEU A 147 -18.36 -16.77 -21.27
CA LEU A 147 -18.38 -18.15 -21.74
C LEU A 147 -18.45 -18.24 -23.27
N SER A 148 -19.24 -17.39 -23.92
CA SER A 148 -19.33 -17.34 -25.39
C SER A 148 -18.00 -16.96 -26.03
N VAL A 149 -17.35 -15.90 -25.54
CA VAL A 149 -16.05 -15.45 -26.04
C VAL A 149 -14.98 -16.49 -25.75
N GLY A 150 -14.99 -17.12 -24.56
CA GLY A 150 -14.07 -18.20 -24.22
C GLY A 150 -14.19 -19.39 -25.17
N LYS A 151 -15.41 -19.81 -25.52
CA LYS A 151 -15.65 -20.87 -26.51
C LYS A 151 -15.12 -20.48 -27.90
N MET A 152 -15.42 -19.28 -28.38
CA MET A 152 -14.92 -18.82 -29.69
C MET A 152 -13.39 -18.77 -29.73
N THR A 153 -12.77 -18.23 -28.68
CA THR A 153 -11.31 -18.12 -28.58
C THR A 153 -10.67 -19.51 -28.58
N HIS A 154 -11.25 -20.47 -27.87
CA HIS A 154 -10.77 -21.84 -27.84
C HIS A 154 -10.87 -22.53 -29.22
N VAL A 155 -11.99 -22.36 -29.93
CA VAL A 155 -12.15 -22.88 -31.30
C VAL A 155 -11.10 -22.29 -32.25
N HIS A 156 -10.93 -20.96 -32.23
CA HIS A 156 -9.92 -20.32 -33.07
C HIS A 156 -8.49 -20.73 -32.72
N HIS A 157 -8.20 -20.97 -31.45
CA HIS A 157 -6.91 -21.51 -31.03
C HIS A 157 -6.67 -22.88 -31.64
N MET A 158 -7.63 -23.80 -31.54
CA MET A 158 -7.52 -25.14 -32.13
C MET A 158 -7.39 -25.08 -33.66
N GLU A 159 -8.16 -24.22 -34.34
CA GLU A 159 -8.04 -24.01 -35.79
C GLU A 159 -6.65 -23.49 -36.19
N LEU A 160 -6.09 -22.57 -35.40
CA LEU A 160 -4.75 -22.03 -35.62
C LEU A 160 -3.70 -23.11 -35.41
N GLU A 161 -3.79 -23.89 -34.34
CA GLU A 161 -2.88 -25.00 -34.06
C GLU A 161 -2.91 -26.04 -35.18
N ASN A 162 -4.10 -26.41 -35.66
CA ASN A 162 -4.25 -27.32 -36.80
C ASN A 162 -3.60 -26.76 -38.06
N LYS A 163 -3.84 -25.47 -38.39
CA LYS A 163 -3.19 -24.82 -39.54
C LYS A 163 -1.67 -24.81 -39.39
N VAL A 164 -1.15 -24.46 -38.21
CA VAL A 164 0.29 -24.49 -37.93
C VAL A 164 0.86 -25.90 -38.09
N SER A 165 0.18 -26.94 -37.62
CA SER A 165 0.60 -28.34 -37.83
C SER A 165 0.64 -28.68 -39.32
N THR A 166 -0.43 -28.38 -40.07
CA THR A 166 -0.47 -28.67 -41.51
C THR A 166 0.61 -27.93 -42.29
N TYR A 167 0.92 -26.67 -41.96
CA TYR A 167 2.00 -25.93 -42.60
C TYR A 167 3.38 -26.50 -42.25
N ARG A 168 3.58 -26.98 -41.01
CA ARG A 168 4.81 -27.67 -40.63
C ARG A 168 5.00 -28.97 -41.40
N GLU A 169 3.96 -29.80 -41.49
CA GLU A 169 3.99 -31.05 -42.27
C GLU A 169 4.26 -30.80 -43.76
N GLN A 170 3.63 -29.77 -44.33
CA GLN A 170 3.91 -29.36 -45.71
C GLN A 170 5.35 -28.89 -45.89
N ALA A 171 5.87 -28.07 -44.97
CA ALA A 171 7.26 -27.61 -45.00
C ALA A 171 8.25 -28.79 -44.89
N ASP A 172 7.99 -29.75 -44.01
CA ASP A 172 8.82 -30.94 -43.82
C ASP A 172 8.79 -31.85 -45.05
N SER A 173 7.60 -32.07 -45.64
CA SER A 173 7.47 -32.86 -46.87
C SER A 173 8.19 -32.21 -48.06
N LEU A 174 8.10 -30.88 -48.19
CA LEU A 174 8.81 -30.11 -49.20
C LEU A 174 10.33 -30.19 -48.98
N ALA A 175 10.79 -30.05 -47.74
CA ALA A 175 12.20 -30.18 -47.39
C ALA A 175 12.71 -31.61 -47.69
N ALA A 176 11.94 -32.65 -47.39
CA ALA A 176 12.27 -34.03 -47.73
C ALA A 176 12.35 -34.24 -49.25
N LEU A 177 11.41 -33.67 -50.01
CA LEU A 177 11.42 -33.73 -51.47
C LEU A 177 12.63 -33.00 -52.06
N ARG A 178 12.94 -31.79 -51.58
CA ARG A 178 14.13 -31.02 -51.96
C ARG A 178 15.41 -31.85 -51.69
N ARG A 179 15.56 -32.41 -50.49
CA ARG A 179 16.70 -33.29 -50.15
C ARG A 179 16.78 -34.52 -51.04
N SER A 180 15.66 -35.12 -51.41
CA SER A 180 15.61 -36.27 -52.33
C SER A 180 16.07 -35.89 -53.74
N ARG A 181 15.60 -34.74 -54.27
CA ARG A 181 16.01 -34.23 -55.58
C ARG A 181 17.50 -33.86 -55.61
N ILE A 182 18.02 -33.22 -54.56
CA ILE A 182 19.46 -32.94 -54.44
C ILE A 182 20.27 -34.25 -54.48
N ARG A 183 19.84 -35.28 -53.74
CA ARG A 183 20.48 -36.60 -53.79
C ARG A 183 20.45 -37.22 -55.19
N GLN A 184 19.34 -37.09 -55.91
CA GLN A 184 19.25 -37.55 -57.30
C GLN A 184 20.19 -36.78 -58.22
N LEU A 185 20.24 -35.45 -58.12
CA LEU A 185 21.17 -34.61 -58.90
C LEU A 185 22.62 -34.99 -58.62
N THR A 186 22.98 -35.15 -57.35
CA THR A 186 24.34 -35.55 -56.93
C THR A 186 24.68 -36.95 -57.44
N LYS A 187 23.73 -37.89 -57.43
CA LYS A 187 23.98 -39.27 -57.86
C LYS A 187 24.10 -39.43 -59.38
N TYR A 188 23.26 -38.73 -60.14
CA TYR A 188 23.10 -38.98 -61.59
C TYR A 188 23.71 -37.91 -62.49
N ILE A 189 23.79 -36.66 -62.04
CA ILE A 189 24.31 -35.54 -62.85
C ILE A 189 25.71 -35.14 -62.37
N PHE A 190 25.94 -35.13 -61.06
CA PHE A 190 27.20 -34.75 -60.45
C PHE A 190 27.85 -35.89 -59.66
N PRO A 191 27.97 -37.11 -60.23
CA PRO A 191 28.58 -38.20 -59.49
C PRO A 191 30.03 -37.84 -59.17
N VAL A 192 30.34 -37.78 -57.88
CA VAL A 192 31.69 -37.54 -57.40
C VAL A 192 32.44 -38.86 -57.46
N TYR A 193 33.36 -38.99 -58.42
CA TYR A 193 34.26 -40.14 -58.50
C TYR A 193 35.63 -39.77 -57.96
N MET A 194 36.19 -40.66 -57.15
CA MET A 194 37.57 -40.59 -56.70
C MET A 194 38.36 -41.58 -57.55
N THR A 195 39.20 -41.08 -58.44
CA THR A 195 40.09 -41.90 -59.25
C THR A 195 41.48 -41.85 -58.64
N TYR A 196 42.12 -43.01 -58.62
CA TYR A 196 43.56 -43.14 -58.41
C TYR A 196 44.16 -43.37 -59.78
N ASP A 197 45.22 -42.66 -60.13
CA ASP A 197 45.85 -42.81 -61.44
C ASP A 197 46.63 -44.15 -61.46
N ILE A 198 46.01 -45.20 -62.02
CA ILE A 198 46.65 -46.51 -62.21
C ILE A 198 47.46 -46.41 -63.50
N SER A 199 48.62 -45.75 -63.42
CA SER A 199 49.63 -45.76 -64.48
C SER A 199 50.90 -46.52 -64.05
N GLU A 200 50.74 -47.58 -63.27
CA GLU A 200 51.71 -48.68 -63.15
C GLU A 200 51.14 -49.94 -63.80
N SER A 201 51.13 -49.98 -65.13
CA SER A 201 51.36 -51.23 -65.88
C SER A 201 52.05 -50.88 -67.21
N ILE A 202 53.22 -50.27 -67.10
CA ILE A 202 54.21 -50.20 -68.17
C ILE A 202 55.12 -51.41 -67.99
N GLU A 203 54.92 -52.43 -68.83
CA GLU A 203 56.05 -53.18 -69.39
C GLU A 203 56.54 -52.33 -70.57
N ASP A 204 57.52 -51.45 -70.34
CA ASP A 204 58.34 -50.88 -71.42
C ASP A 204 59.79 -51.30 -71.22
N MET A 205 60.37 -51.75 -72.32
CA MET A 205 61.78 -52.04 -72.48
C MET A 205 62.64 -50.79 -72.29
N GLU A 206 63.76 -51.03 -71.60
CA GLU A 206 65.11 -50.50 -71.85
C GLU A 206 65.40 -48.98 -71.80
N PHE A 207 66.05 -48.61 -70.68
CA PHE A 207 67.43 -48.08 -70.58
C PHE A 207 67.82 -46.79 -71.35
N ILE A 208 68.06 -45.69 -70.60
CA ILE A 208 69.35 -44.98 -70.36
C ILE A 208 69.09 -43.64 -69.64
N GLY A 209 69.81 -43.38 -68.53
CA GLY A 209 70.54 -42.12 -68.30
C GLY A 209 69.90 -40.95 -67.51
N ASN A 210 70.26 -40.87 -66.22
CA ASN A 210 70.52 -39.71 -65.33
C ASN A 210 69.69 -38.41 -65.34
N ASP A 211 69.16 -38.17 -64.12
CA ASP A 211 69.21 -36.99 -63.25
C ASP A 211 68.43 -35.68 -63.54
N ALA A 212 67.58 -35.36 -62.55
CA ALA A 212 66.94 -34.08 -62.17
C ALA A 212 65.66 -33.69 -62.93
N GLU A 213 64.48 -34.06 -62.42
CA GLU A 213 63.76 -33.43 -61.30
C GLU A 213 62.76 -34.45 -60.73
N GLU A 214 62.74 -34.58 -59.41
CA GLU A 214 61.86 -35.48 -58.67
C GLU A 214 60.43 -34.90 -58.70
N GLU A 215 59.60 -35.37 -59.64
CA GLU A 215 58.19 -35.01 -59.69
C GLU A 215 57.50 -35.45 -58.37
N PRO A 216 56.80 -34.56 -57.66
CA PRO A 216 56.24 -34.89 -56.35
C PRO A 216 55.16 -35.98 -56.45
N PRO A 217 54.97 -36.79 -55.39
CA PRO A 217 54.03 -37.91 -55.40
C PRO A 217 52.61 -37.42 -55.74
N ARG A 218 52.04 -38.04 -56.78
CA ARG A 218 50.78 -37.62 -57.41
C ARG A 218 49.59 -37.96 -56.50
N LYS A 219 48.71 -36.97 -56.31
CA LYS A 219 47.70 -36.88 -55.24
C LYS A 219 46.31 -37.36 -55.69
N PRO A 220 45.43 -37.79 -54.76
CA PRO A 220 44.06 -38.18 -55.08
C PRO A 220 43.24 -36.99 -55.62
N GLN A 221 42.43 -37.23 -56.65
CA GLN A 221 41.62 -36.21 -57.35
C GLN A 221 40.13 -36.52 -57.27
N LEU A 222 39.30 -35.48 -57.11
CA LEU A 222 37.84 -35.59 -57.16
C LEU A 222 37.31 -35.08 -58.50
N HIS A 223 36.46 -35.89 -59.15
CA HIS A 223 35.83 -35.56 -60.43
C HIS A 223 34.33 -35.29 -60.26
N ILE A 224 33.88 -34.13 -60.71
CA ILE A 224 32.46 -33.82 -60.94
C ILE A 224 32.37 -33.27 -62.37
N VAL A 225 32.08 -34.12 -63.36
CA VAL A 225 31.98 -33.78 -64.81
C VAL A 225 32.93 -32.63 -65.22
N ALA A 226 34.20 -32.98 -65.48
CA ALA A 226 35.28 -32.10 -65.99
C ALA A 226 35.06 -30.58 -65.76
N PRO A 227 35.58 -29.99 -64.66
CA PRO A 227 36.98 -30.12 -64.21
C PRO A 227 37.15 -30.81 -62.84
N TRP A 228 38.38 -31.21 -62.51
CA TRP A 228 38.78 -31.86 -61.26
C TRP A 228 39.53 -30.89 -60.32
N ILE A 229 39.50 -31.17 -59.02
CA ILE A 229 40.17 -30.38 -57.97
C ILE A 229 40.95 -31.31 -57.04
N ASN A 230 42.12 -30.88 -56.57
CA ASN A 230 42.94 -31.58 -55.58
C ASN A 230 42.28 -31.57 -54.20
N VAL A 231 42.37 -32.69 -53.48
CA VAL A 231 41.70 -32.89 -52.18
C VAL A 231 42.37 -32.14 -51.02
N ASP A 232 43.66 -31.83 -51.15
CA ASP A 232 44.49 -31.32 -50.05
C ASP A 232 44.50 -29.78 -49.92
N ASP A 233 43.52 -29.07 -50.49
CA ASP A 233 43.43 -27.59 -50.52
C ASP A 233 44.66 -26.86 -51.09
N ASP A 234 45.52 -27.58 -51.82
CA ASP A 234 46.72 -27.05 -52.45
C ASP A 234 46.39 -26.51 -53.86
N TYR A 235 46.02 -25.23 -53.92
CA TYR A 235 45.68 -24.50 -55.15
C TYR A 235 46.89 -23.83 -55.81
N SER A 236 48.12 -24.19 -55.41
CA SER A 236 49.35 -23.52 -55.84
C SER A 236 49.52 -23.52 -57.36
N GLU A 237 49.14 -24.60 -58.04
CA GLU A 237 49.17 -24.73 -59.50
C GLU A 237 48.20 -23.77 -60.21
N ILE A 238 47.01 -23.57 -59.63
CA ILE A 238 45.99 -22.65 -60.13
C ILE A 238 46.47 -21.20 -59.91
N HIS A 239 47.02 -20.89 -58.74
CA HIS A 239 47.60 -19.58 -58.43
C HIS A 239 48.82 -19.26 -59.30
N ALA A 240 49.71 -20.22 -59.55
CA ALA A 240 50.86 -20.05 -60.42
C ALA A 240 50.43 -19.73 -61.87
N SER A 241 49.42 -20.45 -62.38
CA SER A 241 48.89 -20.20 -63.72
C SER A 241 48.10 -18.88 -63.83
N LEU A 242 47.38 -18.46 -62.78
CA LEU A 242 46.73 -17.14 -62.73
C LEU A 242 47.74 -15.99 -62.68
N ARG A 243 48.90 -16.19 -62.04
CA ARG A 243 50.00 -15.21 -62.04
C ARG A 243 50.65 -15.09 -63.42
N GLN A 244 50.83 -16.20 -64.15
CA GLN A 244 51.36 -16.17 -65.52
C GLN A 244 50.40 -15.52 -66.52
N ASN A 245 49.08 -15.69 -66.37
CA ASN A 245 48.09 -15.14 -67.30
C ASN A 245 47.69 -13.67 -67.04
N LYS A 246 48.27 -12.99 -66.05
CA LYS A 246 48.02 -11.56 -65.81
C LYS A 246 48.74 -10.65 -66.83
N GLU A 247 49.64 -11.19 -67.66
CA GLU A 247 50.44 -10.42 -68.61
C GLU A 247 50.09 -10.64 -70.10
N VAL A 248 49.09 -11.46 -70.45
CA VAL A 248 48.67 -11.63 -71.85
C VAL A 248 47.18 -11.32 -72.02
N SER A 249 46.87 -10.06 -72.22
CA SER A 249 45.58 -9.62 -72.76
C SER A 249 45.63 -9.61 -74.28
N GLY A 250 44.88 -10.49 -74.94
CA GLY A 250 44.49 -10.29 -76.35
C GLY A 250 44.23 -11.55 -77.17
N GLY A 251 42.95 -11.82 -77.44
CA GLY A 251 42.53 -12.29 -78.78
C GLY A 251 42.28 -13.78 -79.02
N ALA A 252 40.99 -14.15 -78.97
CA ALA A 252 40.24 -14.97 -79.92
C ALA A 252 40.68 -16.41 -80.29
N GLY A 253 39.85 -17.38 -79.88
CA GLY A 253 39.06 -18.22 -80.78
C GLY A 253 39.76 -19.21 -81.71
N GLY A 254 39.49 -20.50 -81.50
CA GLY A 254 39.71 -21.55 -82.51
C GLY A 254 39.90 -22.92 -81.88
N GLY A 255 39.04 -23.87 -82.24
CA GLY A 255 38.93 -25.17 -81.58
C GLY A 255 40.15 -26.07 -81.75
N GLY A 256 40.35 -26.92 -80.74
CA GLY A 256 41.34 -27.98 -80.74
C GLY A 256 41.34 -28.63 -79.37
N ALA A 257 40.93 -29.90 -79.31
CA ALA A 257 41.06 -30.72 -78.11
C ALA A 257 42.56 -30.84 -77.75
N GLY A 258 43.01 -30.06 -76.78
CA GLY A 258 44.40 -30.07 -76.33
C GLY A 258 44.71 -28.85 -75.48
N ALA A 259 44.86 -29.06 -74.17
CA ALA A 259 45.41 -28.13 -73.20
C ALA A 259 44.65 -26.80 -72.94
N PHE A 260 43.50 -26.89 -72.24
CA PHE A 260 43.04 -25.74 -71.44
C PHE A 260 44.10 -25.41 -70.37
N GLY A 261 44.56 -24.17 -70.24
CA GLY A 261 45.55 -23.81 -69.20
C GLY A 261 45.02 -24.02 -67.76
N PRO A 262 45.87 -24.25 -66.75
CA PRO A 262 45.43 -24.48 -65.36
C PRO A 262 44.54 -23.35 -64.81
N ALA A 263 44.79 -22.10 -65.22
CA ALA A 263 43.98 -20.94 -64.85
C ALA A 263 42.55 -20.98 -65.42
N THR A 264 42.36 -21.35 -66.70
CA THR A 264 41.00 -21.45 -67.28
C THR A 264 40.23 -22.62 -66.71
N ARG A 265 40.92 -23.70 -66.31
CA ARG A 265 40.34 -24.83 -65.57
C ARG A 265 39.90 -24.43 -64.15
N GLY A 266 40.74 -23.71 -63.42
CA GLY A 266 40.42 -23.22 -62.07
C GLY A 266 39.25 -22.24 -62.08
N VAL A 267 39.19 -21.33 -63.05
CA VAL A 267 38.05 -20.40 -63.21
C VAL A 267 36.77 -21.15 -63.56
N ALA A 268 36.81 -22.15 -64.44
CA ALA A 268 35.64 -22.98 -64.75
C ALA A 268 35.17 -23.80 -63.53
N ALA A 269 36.10 -24.37 -62.76
CA ALA A 269 35.81 -25.14 -61.56
C ALA A 269 35.19 -24.25 -60.46
N LEU A 270 35.74 -23.06 -60.24
CA LEU A 270 35.20 -22.08 -59.31
C LEU A 270 33.84 -21.53 -59.75
N ALA A 271 33.62 -21.34 -61.05
CA ALA A 271 32.32 -20.93 -61.58
C ALA A 271 31.25 -22.02 -61.36
N LEU A 272 31.59 -23.30 -61.59
CA LEU A 272 30.70 -24.42 -61.29
C LEU A 272 30.48 -24.58 -59.79
N GLY A 273 31.52 -24.39 -58.97
CA GLY A 273 31.41 -24.39 -57.51
C GLY A 273 30.50 -23.26 -56.99
N ALA A 274 30.60 -22.07 -57.57
CA ALA A 274 29.73 -20.94 -57.26
C ALA A 274 28.28 -21.19 -57.70
N GLN A 275 28.06 -21.80 -58.87
CA GLN A 275 26.72 -22.20 -59.33
C GLN A 275 26.12 -23.29 -58.45
N LEU A 276 26.93 -24.27 -58.01
CA LEU A 276 26.51 -25.31 -57.07
C LEU A 276 26.17 -24.71 -55.70
N LEU A 277 27.00 -23.81 -55.18
CA LEU A 277 26.74 -23.10 -53.93
C LEU A 277 25.47 -22.24 -54.01
N ALA A 278 25.21 -21.58 -55.14
CA ALA A 278 23.98 -20.83 -55.37
C ALA A 278 22.74 -21.75 -55.41
N LEU A 279 22.84 -22.91 -56.07
CA LEU A 279 21.77 -23.91 -56.09
C LEU A 279 21.54 -24.55 -54.71
N LEU A 280 22.60 -24.84 -53.96
CA LEU A 280 22.52 -25.37 -52.61
C LEU A 280 21.93 -24.34 -51.65
N ALA A 281 22.35 -23.08 -51.74
CA ALA A 281 21.81 -22.00 -50.93
C ALA A 281 20.31 -21.77 -51.21
N TRP A 282 19.92 -21.77 -52.49
CA TRP A 282 18.51 -21.70 -52.87
C TRP A 282 17.72 -22.91 -52.34
N ALA A 283 18.27 -24.12 -52.45
CA ALA A 283 17.59 -25.33 -52.02
C ALA A 283 17.51 -25.52 -50.50
N LEU A 284 18.50 -25.00 -49.76
CA LEU A 284 18.55 -24.98 -48.30
C LEU A 284 17.87 -23.75 -47.69
N ASP A 285 17.32 -22.86 -48.52
CA ASP A 285 16.68 -21.60 -48.11
C ASP A 285 17.63 -20.71 -47.28
N HIS A 286 18.92 -20.76 -47.61
CA HIS A 286 19.97 -19.98 -46.96
C HIS A 286 20.31 -18.78 -47.84
N ARG A 287 20.23 -17.56 -47.29
CA ARG A 287 20.58 -16.34 -48.03
C ARG A 287 22.10 -16.20 -48.09
N LEU A 288 22.67 -16.32 -49.30
CA LEU A 288 24.08 -15.99 -49.52
C LEU A 288 24.30 -14.47 -49.36
N PRO A 289 25.45 -14.04 -48.83
CA PRO A 289 25.81 -12.63 -48.75
C PRO A 289 25.79 -12.00 -50.16
N HIS A 290 25.06 -10.90 -50.32
CA HIS A 290 24.97 -10.19 -51.60
C HIS A 290 26.19 -9.28 -51.77
N THR A 291 26.67 -9.13 -53.01
CA THR A 291 27.72 -8.15 -53.33
C THR A 291 27.17 -6.75 -53.13
N ILE A 292 27.69 -6.03 -52.14
CA ILE A 292 27.41 -4.61 -51.94
C ILE A 292 28.12 -3.87 -53.08
N SER A 293 27.35 -3.38 -54.06
CA SER A 293 27.86 -2.40 -55.03
C SER A 293 28.00 -1.08 -54.28
N LEU A 294 29.25 -0.72 -53.95
CA LEU A 294 29.58 0.65 -53.57
C LEU A 294 29.52 1.50 -54.86
N GLU A 295 28.44 2.27 -55.02
CA GLU A 295 28.45 3.46 -55.88
C GLU A 295 29.14 4.62 -55.16
#